data_AF-A0A2A5XBV6-F1
#
_entry.id   AF-A0A2A5XBV6-F1
#
_cell.length_a   1.000
_cell.length_b   1.000
_cell.length_c   1.000
_cell.angle_alpha   90.00
_cell.angle_beta   90.00
_cell.angle_gamma   90.00
#
_symmetry.space_group_name_H-M   'P 1'
#
loop_
_entity.id
_entity.type
_entity.pdbx_description
1 polymer ?
#
loop_
_entity_poly.entity_id
_entity_poly.type
_entity_poly.pdbx_seq_one_letter_code
_entity_poly.pdbx_strand_id
1 'polypeptide(L)'
;MIKKLLLFVIFIITLIVIFISKKNNEIGMADACLCTKILSEDNFIEEQNKMPSVKNCLKSFEDFENAHLECIKTIPFEHPEITIDSLKSI
;
A
#
# COMPACT_ATOMS: atom_id res chain seq x y z
N MET A 1 41.91 17.59 9.41
CA MET A 1 40.56 17.67 10.00
C MET A 1 39.46 17.88 8.96
N ILE A 2 39.58 18.87 8.06
CA ILE A 2 38.57 19.23 7.05
C ILE A 2 38.13 18.08 6.13
N LYS A 3 39.04 17.19 5.69
CA LYS A 3 38.68 16.03 4.85
C LYS A 3 37.76 15.02 5.56
N LYS A 4 37.91 14.83 6.87
CA LYS A 4 37.02 13.95 7.67
C LYS A 4 35.64 14.60 7.85
N LEU A 5 35.59 15.93 7.98
CA LEU A 5 34.35 16.69 8.07
C LEU A 5 33.56 16.61 6.75
N LEU A 6 34.22 16.76 5.60
CA LEU A 6 33.60 16.64 4.28
C LEU A 6 32.99 15.26 4.03
N LEU A 7 33.71 14.19 4.41
CA LEU A 7 33.20 12.81 4.33
C LEU A 7 31.94 12.60 5.18
N PHE A 8 31.89 13.20 6.36
CA PHE A 8 30.73 13.09 7.25
C PHE A 8 29.50 13.81 6.67
N VAL A 9 29.70 14.98 6.06
CA VAL A 9 28.62 15.73 5.39
C VAL A 9 28.06 14.94 4.20
N ILE A 10 28.92 14.35 3.37
CA ILE A 10 28.50 13.51 2.24
C ILE A 10 27.71 12.30 2.74
N PHE A 11 28.17 11.65 3.82
CA PHE A 11 27.46 10.52 4.41
C PHE A 11 26.06 10.88 4.91
N ILE A 12 25.92 12.01 5.61
CA ILE A 12 24.62 12.53 6.08
C ILE A 12 23.69 12.82 4.90
N ILE A 13 24.17 13.47 3.84
CA ILE A 13 23.38 13.75 2.63
C ILE A 13 22.90 12.45 1.99
N THR A 14 23.78 11.44 1.91
CA THR A 14 23.44 10.14 1.34
C THR A 14 22.33 9.45 2.15
N LEU A 15 22.41 9.50 3.48
CA LEU A 15 21.36 8.97 4.36
C LEU A 15 20.02 9.70 4.19
N ILE A 16 20.03 11.02 4.05
CA ILE A 16 18.82 11.82 3.85
C ILE A 16 18.15 11.44 2.52
N VAL A 17 18.91 11.29 1.43
CA VAL A 17 18.39 10.89 0.11
C VAL A 17 17.75 9.50 0.15
N ILE A 18 18.38 8.55 0.86
CA ILE A 18 17.82 7.21 1.07
C ILE A 18 16.49 7.27 1.83
N PHE A 19 16.43 8.12 2.87
CA PHE A 19 15.23 8.26 3.70
C PHE A 19 14.05 8.87 2.92
N ILE A 20 14.28 9.92 2.13
CA ILE A 20 13.23 10.55 1.30
C ILE A 20 12.73 9.57 0.22
N SER A 21 13.64 8.80 -0.39
CA SER A 21 13.27 7.83 -1.45
C SER A 21 12.37 6.70 -0.94
N LYS A 22 12.45 6.35 0.35
CA LYS A 22 11.53 5.37 0.96
C LYS A 22 10.10 5.90 1.09
N LYS A 23 9.92 7.22 1.29
CA LYS A 23 8.61 7.81 1.58
C LYS A 23 7.72 7.94 0.33
N ASN A 24 8.31 8.08 -0.86
CA ASN A 24 7.56 8.19 -2.12
C ASN A 24 6.92 6.87 -2.61
N ASN A 25 7.08 5.77 -1.88
CA ASN A 25 6.42 4.49 -2.18
C ASN A 25 5.12 4.30 -1.39
N GLU A 26 4.63 5.30 -0.65
CA GLU A 26 3.26 5.28 -0.10
C GLU A 26 2.27 5.41 -1.26
N ILE A 27 2.05 4.29 -1.94
CA ILE A 27 0.89 4.04 -2.79
C ILE A 27 -0.35 4.32 -1.94
N GLY A 28 -1.23 5.19 -2.44
CA GLY A 28 -2.33 5.74 -1.65
C GLY A 28 -3.37 4.68 -1.30
N MET A 29 -4.15 4.91 -0.24
CA MET A 29 -5.21 4.01 0.24
C MET A 29 -6.17 3.49 -0.85
N ALA A 30 -6.53 4.32 -1.83
CA ALA A 30 -7.40 3.92 -2.95
C ALA A 30 -6.81 2.78 -3.81
N ASP A 31 -5.48 2.69 -3.84
CA ASP A 31 -4.78 1.65 -4.57
C ASP A 31 -4.76 0.32 -3.79
N ALA A 32 -4.94 0.31 -2.47
CA ALA A 32 -4.95 -0.92 -1.66
C ALA A 32 -6.17 -1.81 -1.97
N CYS A 33 -7.37 -1.23 -2.03
CA CYS A 33 -8.59 -1.98 -2.39
C CYS A 33 -8.57 -2.45 -3.85
N LEU A 34 -8.05 -1.62 -4.76
CA LEU A 34 -7.87 -2.02 -6.15
C LEU A 34 -6.85 -3.17 -6.26
N CYS A 35 -5.72 -3.07 -5.55
CA CYS A 35 -4.73 -4.13 -5.49
C CYS A 35 -5.27 -5.40 -4.85
N THR A 36 -6.13 -5.32 -3.84
CA THR A 36 -6.83 -6.49 -3.29
C THR A 36 -7.61 -7.23 -4.38
N LYS A 37 -8.35 -6.50 -5.22
CA LYS A 37 -9.14 -7.08 -6.32
C LYS A 37 -8.26 -7.62 -7.46
N ILE A 38 -7.11 -7.01 -7.72
CA ILE A 38 -6.16 -7.47 -8.73
C ILE A 38 -5.46 -8.75 -8.25
N LEU A 39 -5.04 -8.78 -6.99
CA LEU A 39 -4.29 -9.90 -6.39
C LEU A 39 -5.19 -11.08 -6.00
N SER A 40 -6.50 -10.91 -5.97
CA SER A 40 -7.44 -12.02 -5.78
C SER A 40 -7.60 -12.93 -7.01
N GLU A 41 -7.06 -12.52 -8.17
CA GLU A 41 -7.13 -13.29 -9.41
C GLU A 41 -5.78 -13.96 -9.68
N ASP A 42 -5.72 -15.28 -9.51
CA ASP A 42 -4.49 -16.06 -9.63
C ASP A 42 -3.85 -15.93 -11.02
N ASN A 43 -4.68 -15.85 -12.08
CA ASN A 43 -4.21 -15.67 -13.45
C ASN A 43 -3.43 -14.37 -13.63
N PHE A 44 -3.76 -13.31 -12.88
CA PHE A 44 -3.05 -12.04 -12.95
C PHE A 44 -1.66 -12.13 -12.30
N ILE A 45 -1.54 -12.89 -11.22
CA ILE A 45 -0.25 -13.16 -10.55
C ILE A 45 0.69 -13.89 -11.50
N GLU A 46 0.20 -14.92 -12.21
CA GLU A 46 0.99 -15.67 -13.19
C GLU A 46 1.46 -14.78 -14.36
N GLU A 47 0.64 -13.81 -14.76
CA GLU A 47 0.94 -12.85 -15.83
C GLU A 47 1.59 -11.54 -15.34
N GLN A 48 2.12 -11.49 -14.11
CA GLN A 48 2.67 -10.25 -13.52
C GLN A 48 3.74 -9.54 -14.39
N ASN A 49 4.45 -10.27 -15.24
CA ASN A 49 5.45 -9.72 -16.15
C ASN A 49 4.83 -8.97 -17.35
N LYS A 50 3.59 -9.30 -17.72
CA LYS A 50 2.81 -8.64 -18.77
C LYS A 50 1.90 -7.54 -18.21
N MET A 51 1.61 -7.56 -16.91
CA MET A 51 0.70 -6.63 -16.25
C MET A 51 1.45 -5.76 -15.21
N PRO A 52 1.91 -4.56 -15.59
CA PRO A 52 2.64 -3.67 -14.68
C PRO A 52 1.88 -3.35 -13.40
N SER A 53 0.54 -3.29 -13.46
CA SER A 53 -0.31 -3.04 -12.30
C SER A 53 -0.19 -4.14 -11.24
N VAL A 54 -0.17 -5.42 -11.65
CA VAL A 54 0.02 -6.56 -10.73
C VAL A 54 1.39 -6.48 -10.07
N LYS A 55 2.44 -6.24 -10.87
CA LYS A 55 3.80 -6.08 -10.37
C LYS A 55 3.92 -4.93 -9.37
N ASN A 56 3.23 -3.81 -9.62
CA ASN A 56 3.22 -2.68 -8.72
C ASN A 56 2.46 -3.01 -7.42
N CYS A 57 1.32 -3.71 -7.51
CA CYS A 57 0.58 -4.16 -6.34
C CYS A 57 1.41 -5.09 -5.47
N LEU A 58 2.07 -6.10 -6.04
CA LEU A 58 2.98 -7.00 -5.31
C LEU A 58 4.18 -6.26 -4.72
N LYS A 59 4.72 -5.26 -5.42
CA LYS A 59 5.83 -4.46 -4.90
C LYS A 59 5.43 -3.62 -3.68
N SER A 60 4.19 -3.16 -3.64
CA SER A 60 3.71 -2.23 -2.63
C SER A 60 3.05 -2.90 -1.43
N PHE A 61 2.38 -4.02 -1.64
CA PHE A 61 1.66 -4.72 -0.59
C PHE A 61 2.19 -6.13 -0.32
N GLU A 62 3.19 -6.62 -1.07
CA GLU A 62 3.78 -7.97 -0.96
C GLU A 62 2.84 -9.10 -1.41
N ASP A 63 1.62 -9.12 -0.88
CA ASP A 63 0.62 -10.16 -1.14
C ASP A 63 -0.82 -9.62 -1.04
N PHE A 64 -1.78 -10.51 -1.29
CA PHE A 64 -3.21 -10.21 -1.19
C PHE A 64 -3.63 -9.81 0.23
N GLU A 65 -3.10 -10.47 1.26
CA GLU A 65 -3.59 -10.33 2.63
C GLU A 65 -3.21 -8.97 3.21
N ASN A 66 -2.00 -8.51 2.95
CA ASN A 66 -1.55 -7.16 3.29
C ASN A 66 -2.32 -6.08 2.52
N ALA A 67 -2.60 -6.29 1.22
CA ALA A 67 -3.43 -5.38 0.45
C ALA A 67 -4.86 -5.31 1.02
N HIS A 68 -5.42 -6.45 1.41
CA HIS A 68 -6.75 -6.56 1.98
C HIS A 68 -6.84 -5.86 3.34
N LEU A 69 -5.85 -6.09 4.23
CA LEU A 69 -5.77 -5.44 5.53
C LEU A 69 -5.70 -3.91 5.41
N GLU A 70 -4.90 -3.39 4.48
CA GLU A 70 -4.87 -1.95 4.24
C GLU A 70 -6.19 -1.47 3.65
N CYS A 71 -6.81 -2.21 2.72
CA CYS A 71 -8.12 -1.85 2.18
C CYS A 71 -9.20 -1.71 3.26
N ILE A 72 -9.35 -2.68 4.16
CA ILE A 72 -10.42 -2.66 5.17
C ILE A 72 -10.25 -1.54 6.20
N LYS A 73 -9.02 -1.10 6.49
CA LYS A 73 -8.77 0.05 7.38
C LYS A 73 -9.36 1.35 6.84
N THR A 74 -9.58 1.42 5.53
CA THR A 74 -10.07 2.62 4.83
C THR A 74 -11.58 2.66 4.71
N ILE A 75 -12.25 1.52 4.88
CA ILE A 75 -13.70 1.43 4.84
C ILE A 75 -14.22 2.05 6.13
N PRO A 76 -14.95 3.18 6.08
CA PRO A 76 -15.56 3.72 7.29
C PRO A 76 -16.51 2.66 7.83
N PHE A 77 -16.30 2.25 9.08
CA PHE A 77 -17.22 1.38 9.79
C PHE A 77 -18.43 2.23 10.18
N GLU A 78 -19.29 2.52 9.20
CA GLU A 78 -20.64 3.00 9.50
C GLU A 78 -21.34 1.85 10.19
N HIS A 79 -21.49 1.94 11.52
CA HIS A 79 -22.45 1.10 12.21
C HIS A 79 -23.78 1.31 11.49
N PRO A 80 -24.37 0.27 10.87
CA PRO A 80 -25.66 0.44 10.22
C PRO A 80 -26.59 0.99 11.29
N GLU A 81 -27.09 2.21 11.09
CA GLU A 81 -28.17 2.73 11.92
C GLU A 81 -29.29 1.70 11.81
N ILE A 82 -29.55 0.99 12.90
CA ILE A 82 -30.62 -0.03 12.94
C ILE A 82 -31.93 0.74 12.78
N THR A 83 -32.36 0.90 11.53
CA THR A 83 -33.68 1.45 11.23
C THR A 83 -34.71 0.42 11.65
N ILE A 84 -35.69 0.85 12.44
CA ILE A 84 -36.71 -0.01 13.05
C ILE A 84 -37.51 -0.78 11.97
N ASP A 85 -37.55 -0.28 10.73
CA ASP A 85 -38.14 -0.97 9.58
C ASP A 85 -37.40 -2.25 9.17
N SER A 86 -36.09 -2.37 9.46
CA SER A 86 -35.32 -3.60 9.20
C SER A 86 -35.75 -4.77 10.11
N LEU A 87 -36.38 -4.48 11.25
CA LEU A 87 -36.93 -5.48 12.17
C LEU A 87 -38.34 -5.94 11.79
N LYS A 88 -38.94 -5.37 10.73
CA LYS A 88 -40.34 -5.62 10.34
C LYS A 88 -40.49 -6.69 9.25
N SER A 89 -39.53 -7.60 9.16
CA SER A 89 -39.59 -8.79 8.29
C SER A 89 -39.61 -10.07 9.14
N ILE A 90 -40.63 -10.22 9.98
CA ILE A 90 -41.09 -11.50 10.57
C ILE A 90 -42.62 -11.50 10.54
#